data_AF-A0AAD4KLZ3-F1
#
_entry.id   AF-A0AAD4KLZ3-F1
#
_cell.length_a   1.000
_cell.length_b   1.000
_cell.length_c   1.000
_cell.angle_alpha   90.00
_cell.angle_beta   90.00
_cell.angle_gamma   90.00
#
_symmetry.space_group_name_H-M   'P 1'
#
loop_
_entity.id
_entity.type
_entity.pdbx_description
1 polymer ?
#
loop_
_entity_poly.entity_id
_entity_poly.type
_entity_poly.pdbx_seq_one_letter_code
_entity_poly.pdbx_strand_id
1 'polypeptide(L)'
;MKAFWILPLMGVLVKSKLDDDMGPAAFLWPSDRAFSAVNDNTAPCGSAAGVTNRTVFPMTNGAVAVVLQDESYNVNLAVSHKDNPTSNDDFSTLVSSSNFPDLKSGHECYSVPNAPSSVSPGSNATLQLSYISKGETDTNKTYYACADITYVALKDFTIQVPCFNVSIDNPTAVTSSLAVGATATATSTTAASTSSSTSDTGGSHLSGGAIAGIVVGTVVGGSLVLAALVILWRRRQQKARREKNVALKMNELTSRDQTSSTAGH
;
A
#
# COMPACT_ATOMS: atom_id res chain seq x y z
N MET A 1 1.46 18.31 51.55
CA MET A 1 0.61 18.46 50.35
C MET A 1 1.54 18.43 49.14
N LYS A 2 1.61 17.32 48.39
CA LYS A 2 2.47 17.18 47.20
C LYS A 2 1.56 16.92 46.00
N ALA A 3 1.52 17.89 45.08
CA ALA A 3 0.74 17.84 43.86
C ALA A 3 1.40 16.89 42.86
N PHE A 4 0.67 15.85 42.45
CA PHE A 4 1.03 15.00 41.32
C PHE A 4 0.58 15.70 40.03
N TRP A 5 1.55 16.11 39.21
CA TRP A 5 1.29 16.54 37.84
C TRP A 5 1.06 15.30 36.98
N ILE A 6 -0.16 15.14 36.46
CA ILE A 6 -0.50 14.15 35.45
C ILE A 6 -0.10 14.74 34.09
N LEU A 7 0.99 14.24 33.51
CA LEU A 7 1.32 14.48 32.10
C LEU A 7 0.34 13.71 31.22
N PRO A 8 -0.28 14.33 30.20
CA PRO A 8 -1.15 13.61 29.28
C PRO A 8 -0.28 12.73 28.38
N LEU A 9 -0.53 11.42 28.44
CA LEU A 9 0.00 10.45 27.48
C LEU A 9 -0.59 10.82 26.11
N MET A 10 0.20 11.46 25.25
CA MET A 10 -0.13 11.56 23.83
C MET A 10 -0.13 10.14 23.28
N GLY A 11 -1.33 9.59 23.11
CA GLY A 11 -1.54 8.34 22.39
C GLY A 11 -1.10 8.55 20.95
N VAL A 12 0.09 8.05 20.62
CA VAL A 12 0.49 7.82 19.24
C VAL A 12 -0.48 6.79 18.69
N LEU A 13 -1.44 7.26 17.89
CA LEU A 13 -2.22 6.43 16.99
C LEU A 13 -1.22 5.76 16.04
N VAL A 14 -0.88 4.49 16.31
CA VAL A 14 -0.26 3.64 15.31
C VAL A 14 -1.35 3.33 14.30
N LYS A 15 -1.45 4.18 13.27
CA LYS A 15 -2.23 3.92 12.07
C LYS A 15 -1.50 2.81 11.30
N SER A 16 -2.25 1.79 10.88
CA SER A 16 -1.74 0.67 10.09
C SER A 16 -1.05 1.20 8.84
N LYS A 17 0.26 0.95 8.72
CA LYS A 17 1.16 1.47 7.67
C LYS A 17 0.87 1.03 6.22
N LEU A 18 -0.28 0.41 5.93
CA LEU A 18 -0.59 -0.09 4.59
C LEU A 18 -1.45 0.89 3.75
N ASP A 19 -2.15 1.82 4.40
CA ASP A 19 -3.05 2.76 3.70
C ASP A 19 -2.44 4.17 3.50
N ASP A 20 -1.31 4.48 4.14
CA ASP A 20 -0.71 5.84 4.12
C ASP A 20 0.50 5.98 3.14
N ASP A 21 0.91 4.91 2.45
CA ASP A 21 2.18 4.86 1.71
C ASP A 21 2.03 4.72 0.18
N MET A 22 0.81 4.78 -0.35
CA MET A 22 0.55 4.72 -1.79
C MET A 22 -0.80 5.34 -2.16
N GLY A 23 -0.93 5.76 -3.43
CA GLY A 23 -2.19 6.24 -3.99
C GLY A 23 -3.14 5.10 -4.37
N PRO A 24 -4.25 5.39 -5.06
CA PRO A 24 -5.24 4.39 -5.45
C PRO A 24 -4.66 3.21 -6.24
N ALA A 25 -3.57 3.44 -6.99
CA ALA A 25 -2.74 2.41 -7.58
C ALA A 25 -1.24 2.78 -7.53
N ALA A 26 -0.38 1.78 -7.43
CA ALA A 26 1.08 1.95 -7.49
C ALA A 26 1.76 0.73 -8.12
N PHE A 27 3.04 0.88 -8.47
CA PHE A 27 3.86 -0.26 -8.86
C PHE A 27 4.22 -1.08 -7.63
N LEU A 28 3.85 -2.36 -7.63
CA LEU A 28 4.45 -3.34 -6.72
C LEU A 28 5.84 -3.75 -7.21
N TRP A 29 6.00 -3.85 -8.54
CA TRP A 29 7.29 -4.07 -9.19
C TRP A 29 7.29 -3.50 -10.63
N PRO A 30 8.37 -2.85 -11.09
CA PRO A 30 9.53 -2.38 -10.32
C PRO A 30 9.15 -1.37 -9.22
N SER A 31 10.00 -1.17 -8.23
CA SER A 31 9.67 -0.24 -7.13
C SER A 31 9.41 1.18 -7.64
N ASP A 32 8.39 1.81 -7.08
CA ASP A 32 8.02 3.18 -7.41
C ASP A 32 8.97 4.20 -6.80
N ARG A 33 8.93 5.43 -7.34
CA ARG A 33 9.45 6.59 -6.62
C ARG A 33 8.62 6.83 -5.38
N ALA A 34 9.26 7.37 -4.34
CA ALA A 34 8.62 7.64 -3.06
C ALA A 34 7.25 8.31 -3.21
N PHE A 35 6.22 7.70 -2.65
CA PHE A 35 4.86 8.21 -2.69
C PHE A 35 4.74 9.59 -2.02
N SER A 36 3.81 10.41 -2.53
CA SER A 36 3.44 11.68 -1.92
C SER A 36 1.99 12.02 -2.25
N ALA A 37 1.11 11.97 -1.24
CA ALA A 37 -0.31 12.30 -1.39
C ALA A 37 -0.57 13.75 -1.85
N VAL A 38 0.41 14.66 -1.72
CA VAL A 38 0.28 16.04 -2.23
C VAL A 38 0.77 16.18 -3.67
N ASN A 39 1.55 15.23 -4.17
CA ASN A 39 2.11 15.27 -5.52
C ASN A 39 1.52 14.22 -6.46
N ASP A 40 0.80 13.21 -5.98
CA ASP A 40 0.26 12.09 -6.75
C ASP A 40 -0.60 12.49 -7.94
N ASN A 41 -1.26 13.65 -7.90
CA ASN A 41 -2.00 14.25 -9.03
C ASN A 41 -1.15 15.15 -9.95
N THR A 42 0.17 15.21 -9.75
CA THR A 42 1.09 16.06 -10.50
C THR A 42 1.94 15.23 -11.45
N ALA A 43 1.84 15.53 -12.74
CA ALA A 43 2.66 14.90 -13.77
C ALA A 43 4.15 15.24 -13.63
N PRO A 44 5.07 14.38 -14.13
CA PRO A 44 4.79 13.08 -14.74
C PRO A 44 4.76 11.91 -13.74
N CYS A 45 5.28 12.09 -12.53
CA CYS A 45 5.61 10.95 -11.66
C CYS A 45 4.86 10.90 -10.33
N GLY A 46 4.01 11.88 -10.03
CA GLY A 46 3.22 11.85 -8.81
C GLY A 46 4.03 11.96 -7.52
N SER A 47 5.28 12.43 -7.60
CA SER A 47 6.25 12.36 -6.50
C SER A 47 7.11 13.62 -6.47
N ALA A 48 7.52 14.04 -5.27
CA ALA A 48 8.55 15.07 -5.08
C ALA A 48 9.98 14.51 -5.28
N ALA A 49 10.14 13.18 -5.32
CA ALA A 49 11.42 12.54 -5.52
C ALA A 49 11.81 12.55 -7.01
N GLY A 50 13.08 12.89 -7.25
CA GLY A 50 13.72 12.65 -8.55
C GLY A 50 14.01 11.16 -8.76
N VAL A 51 14.75 10.85 -9.82
CA VAL A 51 15.28 9.50 -10.06
C VAL A 51 16.18 9.09 -8.89
N THR A 52 15.94 7.91 -8.34
CA THR A 52 16.77 7.34 -7.26
C THR A 52 17.47 6.07 -7.73
N ASN A 53 17.21 4.94 -7.08
CA ASN A 53 17.76 3.65 -7.46
C ASN A 53 16.95 3.05 -8.60
N ARG A 54 17.64 2.59 -9.64
CA ARG A 54 17.02 1.94 -10.80
C ARG A 54 16.92 0.45 -10.59
N THR A 55 15.75 -0.10 -10.87
CA THR A 55 15.53 -1.55 -10.85
C THR A 55 16.03 -2.17 -12.15
N VAL A 56 16.72 -3.29 -12.08
CA VAL A 56 17.10 -4.04 -13.30
C VAL A 56 15.85 -4.60 -13.98
N PHE A 57 15.72 -4.38 -15.28
CA PHE A 57 14.54 -4.75 -16.05
C PHE A 57 14.94 -5.44 -17.35
N PRO A 58 14.33 -6.58 -17.72
CA PRO A 58 14.78 -7.32 -18.89
C PRO A 58 14.38 -6.58 -20.17
N MET A 59 15.26 -6.60 -21.18
CA MET A 59 14.96 -6.02 -22.49
C MET A 59 13.82 -6.73 -23.22
N THR A 60 13.58 -8.00 -22.90
CA THR A 60 12.56 -8.83 -23.55
C THR A 60 11.80 -9.63 -22.51
N ASN A 61 10.52 -9.90 -22.75
CA ASN A 61 9.65 -10.63 -21.82
C ASN A 61 9.57 -9.94 -20.44
N GLY A 62 9.51 -8.61 -20.44
CA GLY A 62 9.33 -7.81 -19.24
C GLY A 62 7.87 -7.83 -18.78
N ALA A 63 7.67 -7.59 -17.49
CA ALA A 63 6.36 -7.46 -16.89
C ALA A 63 6.39 -6.37 -15.80
N VAL A 64 5.27 -5.73 -15.52
CA VAL A 64 5.10 -4.89 -14.32
C VAL A 64 4.04 -5.50 -13.44
N ALA A 65 4.25 -5.45 -12.12
CA ALA A 65 3.24 -5.79 -11.12
C ALA A 65 2.69 -4.48 -10.55
N VAL A 66 1.37 -4.34 -10.60
CA VAL A 66 0.64 -3.16 -10.11
C VAL A 66 -0.26 -3.63 -8.97
N VAL A 67 -0.40 -2.77 -7.97
CA VAL A 67 -1.35 -2.95 -6.87
C VAL A 67 -2.37 -1.82 -6.91
N LEU A 68 -3.64 -2.16 -6.71
CA LEU A 68 -4.76 -1.24 -6.66
C LEU A 68 -5.47 -1.34 -5.32
N GLN A 69 -5.62 -0.22 -4.64
CA GLN A 69 -6.41 -0.09 -3.42
C GLN A 69 -7.87 0.26 -3.74
N ASP A 70 -8.07 1.13 -4.73
CA ASP A 70 -9.39 1.59 -5.18
C ASP A 70 -9.58 1.38 -6.67
N GLU A 71 -10.84 1.42 -7.09
CA GLU A 71 -11.22 1.37 -8.50
C GLU A 71 -10.53 2.49 -9.28
N SER A 72 -9.82 2.08 -10.33
CA SER A 72 -9.08 2.97 -11.22
C SER A 72 -9.44 2.64 -12.67
N TYR A 73 -9.66 3.69 -13.46
CA TYR A 73 -10.03 3.60 -14.86
C TYR A 73 -9.05 4.40 -15.72
N ASN A 74 -9.11 4.19 -17.04
CA ASN A 74 -8.21 4.81 -18.01
C ASN A 74 -6.72 4.59 -17.67
N VAL A 75 -6.37 3.38 -17.20
CA VAL A 75 -5.00 3.06 -16.80
C VAL A 75 -4.12 2.96 -18.04
N ASN A 76 -3.00 3.66 -18.02
CA ASN A 76 -2.06 3.73 -19.13
C ASN A 76 -0.64 3.52 -18.60
N LEU A 77 0.08 2.60 -19.23
CA LEU A 77 1.48 2.33 -18.96
C LEU A 77 2.31 2.92 -20.10
N ALA A 78 3.23 3.81 -19.77
CA ALA A 78 4.11 4.46 -20.72
C ALA A 78 5.58 4.31 -20.30
N VAL A 79 6.50 4.57 -21.24
CA VAL A 79 7.95 4.54 -20.99
C VAL A 79 8.62 5.78 -21.54
N SER A 80 9.57 6.32 -20.78
CA SER A 80 10.56 7.29 -21.25
C SER A 80 11.93 6.65 -21.23
N HIS A 81 12.71 6.86 -22.30
CA HIS A 81 14.11 6.44 -22.38
C HIS A 81 15.07 7.59 -22.02
N LYS A 82 14.56 8.68 -21.42
CA LYS A 82 15.40 9.73 -20.84
C LYS A 82 15.90 9.32 -19.47
N ASP A 83 17.10 9.76 -19.12
CA ASP A 83 17.65 9.56 -17.78
C ASP A 83 16.82 10.23 -16.68
N ASN A 84 16.16 11.35 -16.97
CA ASN A 84 15.26 12.00 -16.03
C ASN A 84 14.12 12.70 -16.78
N PRO A 85 12.98 12.02 -17.02
CA PRO A 85 11.84 12.65 -17.65
C PRO A 85 11.20 13.69 -16.73
N THR A 86 10.76 14.79 -17.32
CA THR A 86 10.23 15.98 -16.62
C THR A 86 8.85 16.40 -17.12
N SER A 87 8.39 15.86 -18.25
CA SER A 87 7.05 16.08 -18.81
C SER A 87 6.41 14.77 -19.24
N ASN A 88 5.08 14.73 -19.34
CA ASN A 88 4.36 13.62 -19.97
C ASN A 88 4.75 13.43 -21.44
N ASP A 89 5.20 14.50 -22.12
CA ASP A 89 5.66 14.42 -23.52
C ASP A 89 6.97 13.63 -23.67
N ASP A 90 7.67 13.35 -22.56
CA ASP A 90 8.86 12.51 -22.56
C ASP A 90 8.54 11.01 -22.66
N PHE A 91 7.26 10.64 -22.57
CA PHE A 91 6.80 9.26 -22.50
C PHE A 91 6.07 8.82 -23.78
N SER A 92 6.30 7.57 -24.16
CA SER A 92 5.55 6.86 -25.19
C SER A 92 4.72 5.74 -24.56
N THR A 93 3.43 5.68 -24.87
CA THR A 93 2.53 4.62 -24.38
C THR A 93 3.00 3.24 -24.82
N LEU A 94 3.12 2.33 -23.86
CA LEU A 94 3.38 0.91 -24.08
C LEU A 94 2.10 0.09 -24.09
N VAL A 95 1.21 0.36 -23.12
CA VAL A 95 -0.08 -0.31 -23.00
C VAL A 95 -1.13 0.78 -22.77
N SER A 96 -1.99 0.94 -23.77
CA SER A 96 -3.11 1.90 -23.75
C SER A 96 -4.23 1.40 -22.85
N SER A 97 -5.02 2.34 -22.32
CA SER A 97 -6.21 2.06 -21.53
C SER A 97 -7.25 1.18 -22.20
N SER A 98 -7.26 1.10 -23.54
CA SER A 98 -8.14 0.17 -24.27
C SER A 98 -7.78 -1.30 -24.07
N ASN A 99 -6.53 -1.58 -23.66
CA ASN A 99 -6.01 -2.92 -23.39
C ASN A 99 -5.89 -3.20 -21.88
N PHE A 100 -6.22 -2.22 -21.04
CA PHE A 100 -6.40 -2.40 -19.60
C PHE A 100 -7.89 -2.57 -19.32
N PRO A 101 -8.35 -3.72 -18.78
CA PRO A 101 -9.69 -3.79 -18.22
C PRO A 101 -9.83 -2.81 -17.05
N ASP A 102 -11.05 -2.43 -16.68
CA ASP A 102 -11.28 -1.65 -15.46
C ASP A 102 -10.65 -2.37 -14.27
N LEU A 103 -9.76 -1.69 -13.57
CA LEU A 103 -8.94 -2.30 -12.54
C LEU A 103 -9.65 -2.20 -11.19
N LYS A 104 -10.11 -3.35 -10.72
CA LYS A 104 -10.65 -3.52 -9.38
C LYS A 104 -9.51 -3.62 -8.36
N SER A 105 -9.85 -3.37 -7.09
CA SER A 105 -8.90 -3.54 -5.98
C SER A 105 -8.24 -4.91 -6.02
N GLY A 106 -6.91 -4.96 -5.94
CA GLY A 106 -6.19 -6.19 -6.23
C GLY A 106 -4.72 -6.02 -6.60
N HIS A 107 -4.14 -7.12 -7.08
CA HIS A 107 -2.82 -7.17 -7.70
C HIS A 107 -2.96 -7.68 -9.12
N GLU A 108 -2.31 -7.03 -10.07
CA GLU A 108 -2.32 -7.45 -11.47
C GLU A 108 -0.94 -7.30 -12.10
N CYS A 109 -0.65 -8.17 -13.07
CA CYS A 109 0.58 -8.10 -13.84
C CYS A 109 0.30 -7.83 -15.31
N TYR A 110 1.11 -6.95 -15.89
CA TYR A 110 1.01 -6.57 -17.30
C TYR A 110 2.32 -6.86 -18.01
N SER A 111 2.23 -7.53 -19.15
CA SER A 111 3.36 -7.74 -20.04
C SER A 111 3.78 -6.41 -20.66
N VAL A 112 5.08 -6.16 -20.64
CA VAL A 112 5.69 -4.97 -21.24
C VAL A 112 6.27 -5.37 -22.59
N PRO A 113 5.96 -4.62 -23.68
CA PRO A 113 6.59 -4.86 -24.97
C PRO A 113 8.12 -4.84 -24.90
N ASN A 114 8.76 -5.61 -25.78
CA ASN A 114 10.21 -5.62 -25.85
C ASN A 114 10.77 -4.22 -26.13
N ALA A 115 11.92 -3.91 -25.54
CA ALA A 115 12.61 -2.65 -25.78
C ALA A 115 12.91 -2.47 -27.29
N PRO A 116 12.78 -1.26 -27.84
CA PRO A 116 13.08 -1.01 -29.24
C PRO A 116 14.57 -1.24 -29.54
N SER A 117 14.92 -1.49 -30.80
CA SER A 117 16.30 -1.79 -31.21
C SER A 117 17.30 -0.66 -30.98
N SER A 118 16.83 0.57 -30.74
CA SER A 118 17.66 1.72 -30.34
C SER A 118 18.14 1.66 -28.89
N VAL A 119 17.60 0.77 -28.07
CA VAL A 119 17.92 0.60 -26.65
C VAL A 119 18.83 -0.62 -26.50
N SER A 120 19.85 -0.51 -25.65
CA SER A 120 20.82 -1.57 -25.36
C SER A 120 20.89 -1.89 -23.86
N PRO A 121 21.41 -3.05 -23.43
CA PRO A 121 21.66 -3.31 -22.01
C PRO A 121 22.49 -2.19 -21.38
N GLY A 122 22.15 -1.81 -20.15
CA GLY A 122 22.69 -0.65 -19.43
C GLY A 122 21.95 0.67 -19.69
N SER A 123 21.04 0.72 -20.67
CA SER A 123 20.24 1.92 -20.92
C SER A 123 19.23 2.15 -19.81
N ASN A 124 19.10 3.40 -19.38
CA ASN A 124 18.13 3.82 -18.39
C ASN A 124 16.76 4.11 -19.03
N ALA A 125 15.70 3.84 -18.29
CA ALA A 125 14.35 4.21 -18.67
C ALA A 125 13.49 4.46 -17.42
N THR A 126 12.35 5.09 -17.61
CA THR A 126 11.35 5.34 -16.57
C THR A 126 10.01 4.82 -17.07
N LEU A 127 9.41 3.91 -16.31
CA LEU A 127 8.04 3.48 -16.54
C LEU A 127 7.10 4.43 -15.82
N GLN A 128 6.02 4.84 -16.48
CA GLN A 128 4.99 5.70 -15.93
C GLN A 128 3.66 4.96 -15.92
N LEU A 129 3.00 4.95 -14.78
CA LEU A 129 1.61 4.59 -14.62
C LEU A 129 0.80 5.87 -14.49
N SER A 130 -0.18 6.07 -15.39
CA SER A 130 -1.14 7.16 -15.31
C SER A 130 -2.56 6.60 -15.34
N TYR A 131 -3.41 7.02 -14.42
CA TYR A 131 -4.77 6.50 -14.31
C TYR A 131 -5.68 7.54 -13.69
N ILE A 132 -6.98 7.32 -13.77
CA ILE A 132 -7.97 8.19 -13.15
C ILE A 132 -8.68 7.41 -12.05
N SER A 133 -8.83 8.03 -10.88
CA SER A 133 -9.57 7.47 -9.75
C SER A 133 -10.30 8.58 -9.00
N LYS A 134 -11.30 8.21 -8.20
CA LYS A 134 -11.97 9.15 -7.29
C LYS A 134 -11.16 9.39 -6.01
N GLY A 135 -10.28 8.45 -5.66
CA GLY A 135 -9.58 8.42 -4.37
C GLY A 135 -10.52 8.75 -3.21
N GLU A 136 -10.06 9.57 -2.26
CA GLU A 136 -10.86 9.97 -1.10
C GLU A 136 -11.89 11.09 -1.37
N THR A 137 -11.86 11.73 -2.55
CA THR A 137 -12.58 13.00 -2.78
C THR A 137 -13.85 12.88 -3.64
N ASP A 138 -14.33 11.67 -3.90
CA ASP A 138 -15.48 11.35 -4.77
C ASP A 138 -15.43 11.99 -6.17
N THR A 139 -14.28 12.56 -6.55
CA THR A 139 -14.07 13.35 -7.75
C THR A 139 -12.95 12.71 -8.55
N ASN A 140 -13.23 12.50 -9.83
CA ASN A 140 -12.31 11.94 -10.80
C ASN A 140 -11.05 12.82 -10.92
N LYS A 141 -9.90 12.32 -10.46
CA LYS A 141 -8.60 12.96 -10.59
C LYS A 141 -7.63 12.02 -11.30
N THR A 142 -6.68 12.61 -12.02
CA THR A 142 -5.59 11.85 -12.65
C THR A 142 -4.47 11.68 -11.65
N TYR A 143 -3.95 10.47 -11.52
CA TYR A 143 -2.84 10.11 -10.66
C TYR A 143 -1.69 9.59 -11.51
N TYR A 144 -0.49 9.74 -10.97
CA TYR A 144 0.75 9.36 -11.62
C TYR A 144 1.64 8.59 -10.64
N ALA A 145 2.36 7.61 -11.16
CA ALA A 145 3.46 6.95 -10.47
C ALA A 145 4.56 6.63 -11.47
N CYS A 146 5.82 6.72 -11.04
CA CYS A 146 6.96 6.34 -11.87
C CYS A 146 7.77 5.25 -11.18
N ALA A 147 8.32 4.34 -11.99
CA ALA A 147 9.33 3.38 -11.58
C ALA A 147 10.55 3.50 -12.49
N ASP A 148 11.72 3.75 -11.89
CA ASP A 148 12.96 3.94 -12.64
C ASP A 148 13.65 2.58 -12.86
N ILE A 149 14.05 2.31 -14.10
CA ILE A 149 14.66 1.03 -14.50
C ILE A 149 15.98 1.22 -15.25
N THR A 150 16.77 0.15 -15.27
CA THR A 150 17.92 -0.02 -16.16
C THR A 150 17.75 -1.34 -16.91
N TYR A 151 17.80 -1.29 -18.23
CA TYR A 151 17.64 -2.46 -19.08
C TYR A 151 18.82 -3.42 -18.93
N VAL A 152 18.54 -4.72 -18.87
CA VAL A 152 19.55 -5.79 -18.89
C VAL A 152 19.17 -6.86 -19.91
N ALA A 153 20.16 -7.60 -20.41
CA ALA A 153 19.88 -8.75 -21.26
C ALA A 153 19.10 -9.80 -20.46
N LEU A 154 18.22 -10.56 -21.14
CA LEU A 154 17.35 -11.54 -20.48
C LEU A 154 18.14 -12.57 -19.65
N LYS A 155 19.34 -12.97 -20.12
CA LYS A 155 20.23 -13.90 -19.42
C LYS A 155 20.76 -13.36 -18.07
N ASP A 156 20.80 -12.04 -17.92
CA ASP A 156 21.32 -11.35 -16.73
C ASP A 156 20.16 -10.93 -15.79
N PHE A 157 18.91 -11.23 -16.17
CA PHE A 157 17.73 -10.97 -15.37
C PHE A 157 17.35 -12.21 -14.56
N THR A 158 17.63 -12.19 -13.25
CA THR A 158 17.38 -13.31 -12.33
C THR A 158 16.23 -13.03 -11.35
N ILE A 159 15.57 -11.89 -11.45
CA ILE A 159 14.50 -11.49 -10.53
C ILE A 159 13.22 -12.25 -10.88
N GLN A 160 12.62 -12.88 -9.87
CA GLN A 160 11.26 -13.39 -9.96
C GLN A 160 10.30 -12.22 -9.72
N VAL A 161 9.66 -11.74 -10.79
CA VAL A 161 8.64 -10.69 -10.68
C VAL A 161 7.47 -11.24 -9.87
N PRO A 162 6.96 -10.53 -8.85
CA PRO A 162 5.85 -10.98 -8.02
C PRO A 162 4.52 -10.88 -8.78
N CYS A 163 4.39 -11.63 -9.86
CA CYS A 163 3.20 -11.68 -10.68
C CYS A 163 2.20 -12.68 -10.12
N PHE A 164 1.23 -12.14 -9.39
CA PHE A 164 0.03 -12.85 -8.96
C PHE A 164 -1.17 -11.98 -9.27
N ASN A 165 -2.19 -12.56 -9.91
CA ASN A 165 -3.42 -11.86 -10.24
C ASN A 165 -4.47 -12.15 -9.15
N VAL A 166 -4.92 -11.13 -8.43
CA VAL A 166 -5.95 -11.26 -7.39
C VAL A 166 -6.88 -10.07 -7.50
N SER A 167 -8.16 -10.31 -7.78
CA SER A 167 -9.22 -9.30 -7.72
C SER A 167 -10.02 -9.48 -6.44
N ILE A 168 -10.20 -8.41 -5.66
CA ILE A 168 -11.00 -8.39 -4.45
C ILE A 168 -12.26 -7.57 -4.75
N ASP A 169 -13.37 -8.25 -5.04
CA ASP A 169 -14.67 -7.58 -5.27
C ASP A 169 -15.25 -6.92 -4.00
N ASN A 170 -14.64 -7.16 -2.81
CA ASN A 170 -15.05 -6.54 -1.55
C ASN A 170 -13.92 -6.59 -0.49
N PRO A 171 -13.28 -5.47 -0.12
CA PRO A 171 -12.12 -5.44 0.78
C PRO A 171 -12.41 -5.85 2.23
N THR A 172 -13.68 -6.10 2.59
CA THR A 172 -14.07 -6.54 3.95
C THR A 172 -14.04 -8.07 4.17
N ALA A 173 -13.61 -8.87 3.19
CA ALA A 173 -13.61 -10.34 3.29
C ALA A 173 -12.24 -11.01 3.47
N VAL A 174 -11.12 -10.30 3.35
CA VAL A 174 -9.78 -10.91 3.49
C VAL A 174 -9.27 -10.86 4.92
N THR A 175 -9.89 -11.65 5.79
CA THR A 175 -9.29 -12.02 7.09
C THR A 175 -9.57 -13.49 7.37
N SER A 176 -8.91 -14.38 6.63
CA SER A 176 -8.51 -15.74 7.06
C SER A 176 -8.07 -16.58 5.88
N SER A 177 -6.77 -16.80 5.75
CA SER A 177 -6.17 -18.12 5.45
C SER A 177 -4.68 -17.98 5.09
N LEU A 178 -3.86 -17.57 6.06
CA LEU A 178 -2.44 -17.96 6.07
C LEU A 178 -2.32 -19.17 7.00
N ALA A 179 -2.66 -20.34 6.48
CA ALA A 179 -2.27 -21.61 7.07
C ALA A 179 -0.99 -22.09 6.39
N VAL A 180 0.06 -22.09 7.21
CA VAL A 180 1.43 -22.55 6.96
C VAL A 180 1.44 -23.94 6.31
N GLY A 181 2.20 -24.08 5.23
CA GLY A 181 2.52 -25.37 4.60
C GLY A 181 3.96 -25.35 4.07
N ALA A 182 4.94 -25.22 4.96
CA ALA A 182 6.34 -25.43 4.62
C ALA A 182 6.77 -26.81 5.12
N THR A 183 6.93 -27.75 4.18
CA THR A 183 7.53 -29.06 4.43
C THR A 183 8.66 -29.29 3.43
N ALA A 184 9.91 -29.27 3.91
CA ALA A 184 11.02 -30.06 3.38
C ALA A 184 12.19 -30.08 4.39
N THR A 185 12.33 -31.22 5.06
CA THR A 185 13.49 -31.81 5.76
C THR A 185 14.67 -32.02 4.76
N ALA A 186 15.97 -32.21 5.05
CA ALA A 186 16.77 -32.57 6.22
C ALA A 186 18.30 -32.45 5.93
N THR A 187 19.13 -32.33 7.00
CA THR A 187 20.50 -32.93 7.21
C THR A 187 21.71 -32.26 6.49
N SER A 188 22.92 -32.00 7.05
CA SER A 188 23.72 -32.65 8.12
C SER A 188 24.92 -31.77 8.64
N THR A 189 25.10 -31.74 9.98
CA THR A 189 26.31 -31.85 10.85
C THR A 189 27.75 -31.44 10.46
N THR A 190 28.44 -30.65 11.32
CA THR A 190 29.64 -30.97 12.19
C THR A 190 30.12 -29.69 12.95
N ALA A 191 30.11 -29.59 14.30
CA ALA A 191 31.15 -29.88 15.34
C ALA A 191 32.48 -29.06 15.18
N ALA A 192 33.13 -28.42 16.16
CA ALA A 192 33.04 -28.33 17.64
C ALA A 192 33.98 -27.22 18.22
N SER A 193 33.70 -26.79 19.48
CA SER A 193 34.59 -26.36 20.61
C SER A 193 35.60 -25.20 20.45
N THR A 194 35.75 -24.24 21.39
CA THR A 194 36.38 -24.44 22.73
C THR A 194 36.28 -23.17 23.61
N SER A 195 36.31 -23.40 24.93
CA SER A 195 36.26 -22.59 26.17
C SER A 195 37.25 -21.39 26.30
N SER A 196 37.13 -20.39 27.19
CA SER A 196 37.07 -20.48 28.68
C SER A 196 37.02 -19.09 29.40
N SER A 197 36.29 -19.08 30.53
CA SER A 197 36.53 -18.48 31.88
C SER A 197 36.64 -16.97 32.22
N THR A 198 35.82 -16.62 33.26
CA THR A 198 36.03 -15.75 34.47
C THR A 198 36.06 -14.21 34.28
N SER A 199 35.49 -13.34 35.13
CA SER A 199 35.01 -13.40 36.54
C SER A 199 34.11 -12.18 36.90
N ASP A 200 33.30 -12.34 37.96
CA ASP A 200 32.28 -11.46 38.56
C ASP A 200 32.66 -10.01 38.94
N THR A 201 31.64 -9.12 39.01
CA THR A 201 31.33 -8.28 40.19
C THR A 201 29.88 -7.78 40.15
N GLY A 202 29.19 -7.84 41.28
CA GLY A 202 27.72 -7.77 41.38
C GLY A 202 27.07 -6.38 41.54
N GLY A 203 25.75 -6.37 41.33
CA GLY A 203 24.82 -5.30 41.66
C GLY A 203 23.40 -5.86 41.71
N SER A 204 22.68 -5.60 42.81
CA SER A 204 21.38 -6.16 43.21
C SER A 204 20.31 -6.18 42.09
N HIS A 205 19.93 -7.38 41.66
CA HIS A 205 18.85 -7.60 40.70
C HIS A 205 17.65 -8.27 41.40
N LEU A 206 16.49 -7.61 41.32
CA LEU A 206 15.22 -8.17 41.79
C LEU A 206 14.88 -9.40 40.93
N SER A 207 14.43 -10.48 41.59
CA SER A 207 14.21 -11.79 40.96
C SER A 207 13.28 -11.69 39.73
N GLY A 208 13.77 -12.19 38.59
CA GLY A 208 13.07 -12.14 37.28
C GLY A 208 11.69 -12.80 37.27
N GLY A 209 11.36 -13.60 38.29
CA GLY A 209 10.03 -14.17 38.47
C GLY A 209 8.92 -13.14 38.77
N ALA A 210 9.24 -12.02 39.44
CA ALA A 210 8.26 -10.97 39.72
C ALA A 210 7.99 -10.07 38.50
N ILE A 211 9.00 -9.87 37.65
CA ILE A 211 8.95 -9.05 36.44
C ILE A 211 8.20 -9.81 35.32
N ALA A 212 8.34 -11.13 35.24
CA ALA A 212 7.66 -11.95 34.25
C ALA A 212 6.12 -12.01 34.44
N GLY A 213 5.63 -11.94 35.69
CA GLY A 213 4.19 -12.04 35.97
C GLY A 213 3.37 -10.82 35.54
N ILE A 214 3.91 -9.60 35.68
CA ILE A 214 3.20 -8.34 35.38
C ILE A 214 3.08 -8.13 33.86
N VAL A 215 4.08 -8.58 33.09
CA VAL A 215 4.12 -8.41 31.63
C VAL A 215 3.09 -9.29 30.92
N VAL A 216 2.82 -10.50 31.42
CA VAL A 216 1.82 -11.41 30.79
C VAL A 216 0.38 -11.01 31.14
N GLY A 217 0.14 -10.46 32.34
CA GLY A 217 -1.19 -10.03 32.77
C GLY A 217 -1.74 -8.80 32.03
N THR A 218 -0.86 -7.84 31.68
CA THR A 218 -1.28 -6.61 30.96
C THR A 218 -1.62 -6.85 29.51
N VAL A 219 -1.01 -7.86 28.86
CA VAL A 219 -1.28 -8.20 27.46
C VAL A 219 -2.70 -8.75 27.29
N VAL A 220 -3.18 -9.58 28.21
CA VAL A 220 -4.54 -10.16 28.15
C VAL A 220 -5.62 -9.19 28.67
N GLY A 221 -5.34 -8.48 29.76
CA GLY A 221 -6.28 -7.48 30.30
C GLY A 221 -6.43 -6.24 29.42
N GLY A 222 -5.32 -5.74 28.88
CA GLY A 222 -5.31 -4.54 28.02
C GLY A 222 -5.99 -4.77 26.67
N SER A 223 -5.83 -5.97 26.09
CA SER A 223 -6.46 -6.30 24.81
C SER A 223 -7.99 -6.42 24.92
N LEU A 224 -8.54 -6.93 26.03
CA LEU A 224 -9.98 -6.96 26.26
C LEU A 224 -10.58 -5.56 26.42
N VAL A 225 -9.90 -4.66 27.13
CA VAL A 225 -10.36 -3.27 27.31
C VAL A 225 -10.28 -2.49 25.99
N LEU A 226 -9.20 -2.66 25.22
CA LEU A 226 -9.08 -2.06 23.88
C LEU A 226 -10.13 -2.60 22.91
N ALA A 227 -10.37 -3.92 22.91
CA ALA A 227 -11.43 -4.53 22.09
C ALA A 227 -12.82 -3.98 22.46
N ALA A 228 -13.14 -3.86 23.75
CA ALA A 228 -14.40 -3.29 24.21
C ALA A 228 -14.55 -1.81 23.78
N LEU A 229 -13.49 -1.01 23.88
CA LEU A 229 -13.50 0.39 23.45
C LEU A 229 -13.68 0.54 21.92
N VAL A 230 -12.99 -0.30 21.13
CA VAL A 230 -13.13 -0.32 19.66
C VAL A 230 -14.54 -0.74 19.24
N ILE A 231 -15.12 -1.75 19.90
CA ILE A 231 -16.50 -2.20 19.62
C ILE A 231 -17.51 -1.11 19.98
N LEU A 232 -17.37 -0.44 21.12
CA LEU A 232 -18.25 0.65 21.51
C LEU A 232 -18.12 1.86 20.56
N TRP A 233 -16.90 2.19 20.12
CA TRP A 233 -16.68 3.25 19.15
C TRP A 233 -17.28 2.90 17.78
N ARG A 234 -17.10 1.67 17.30
CA ARG A 234 -17.75 1.19 16.06
C ARG A 234 -19.28 1.22 16.15
N ARG A 235 -19.87 0.83 17.27
CA ARG A 235 -21.33 0.90 17.48
C ARG A 235 -21.84 2.35 17.52
N ARG A 236 -21.07 3.28 18.09
CA ARG A 236 -21.41 4.73 18.08
C ARG A 236 -21.32 5.31 16.67
N GLN A 237 -20.30 4.96 15.90
CA GLN A 237 -20.17 5.38 14.50
C GLN A 237 -21.31 4.83 13.62
N GLN A 238 -21.69 3.57 13.82
CA GLN A 238 -22.84 2.98 13.13
C GLN A 238 -24.16 3.69 13.46
N LYS A 239 -24.36 4.13 14.71
CA LYS A 239 -25.53 4.90 15.09
C LYS A 239 -25.55 6.29 14.43
N ALA A 240 -24.42 7.00 14.41
CA ALA A 240 -24.30 8.29 13.74
C ALA A 240 -24.53 8.18 12.21
N ARG A 241 -24.07 7.09 11.58
CA ARG A 241 -24.34 6.82 10.15
C ARG A 241 -25.83 6.53 9.89
N ARG A 242 -26.51 5.81 10.79
CA ARG A 242 -27.96 5.57 10.69
C ARG A 242 -28.76 6.86 10.83
N GLU A 243 -28.37 7.74 11.76
CA GLU A 243 -29.01 9.05 11.95
C GLU A 243 -28.85 9.95 10.71
N LYS A 244 -27.66 9.98 10.09
CA LYS A 244 -27.44 10.67 8.82
C LYS A 244 -28.30 10.10 7.68
N ASN A 245 -28.38 8.78 7.54
CA ASN A 245 -29.18 8.15 6.49
C ASN A 245 -30.69 8.39 6.68
N VAL A 246 -31.18 8.44 7.93
CA VAL A 246 -32.57 8.79 8.22
C VAL A 246 -32.83 10.27 7.92
N ALA A 247 -31.92 11.17 8.28
CA ALA A 247 -32.04 12.60 7.97
C ALA A 247 -32.06 12.86 6.45
N LEU A 248 -31.23 12.16 5.67
CA LEU A 248 -31.22 12.25 4.21
C LEU A 248 -32.54 11.77 3.60
N LYS A 249 -33.09 10.65 4.11
CA LYS A 249 -34.36 10.11 3.63
C LYS A 249 -35.55 11.01 3.97
N MET A 250 -35.52 11.69 5.12
CA MET A 250 -36.53 12.68 5.49
C MET A 250 -36.44 13.93 4.60
N ASN A 251 -35.23 14.40 4.29
CA ASN A 251 -35.03 15.54 3.39
C ASN A 251 -35.50 15.24 1.95
N GLU A 252 -35.29 14.01 1.47
CA GLU A 252 -35.80 13.55 0.17
C GLU A 252 -37.34 13.57 0.14
N LEU A 253 -38.00 13.05 1.19
CA LEU A 253 -39.46 13.04 1.28
C LEU A 253 -40.05 14.45 1.36
N THR A 254 -39.43 15.36 2.12
CA THR A 254 -39.85 16.77 2.18
C THR A 254 -39.71 17.48 0.83
N SER A 255 -38.64 17.19 0.08
CA SER A 255 -38.42 17.79 -1.25
C SER A 255 -39.43 17.29 -2.30
N ARG A 256 -39.88 16.03 -2.18
CA ARG A 256 -40.90 15.45 -3.05
C ARG A 256 -42.30 16.03 -2.78
N ASP A 257 -42.60 16.32 -1.52
CA ASP A 257 -43.88 16.94 -1.14
C ASP A 257 -43.98 18.40 -1.66
N GLN A 258 -42.86 19.13 -1.63
CA GLN A 258 -42.76 20.49 -2.17
C GLN A 258 -42.91 20.56 -3.71
N THR A 259 -42.41 19.55 -4.42
CA THR A 259 -42.53 19.47 -5.89
C THR A 259 -43.93 19.04 -6.33
N SER A 260 -44.63 18.20 -5.56
CA SER A 260 -46.04 17.84 -5.84
C SER A 260 -47.02 19.00 -5.59
N SER A 261 -46.72 19.91 -4.67
CA SER A 261 -47.61 21.06 -4.38
C SER A 261 -47.54 22.17 -5.44
N THR A 262 -46.47 22.25 -6.23
CA THR A 262 -46.27 23.30 -7.26
C THR A 262 -46.88 22.95 -8.62
N ALA A 263 -47.25 21.68 -8.86
CA ALA A 263 -47.84 21.22 -10.12
C ALA A 263 -49.39 21.33 -10.17
N GLY A 264 -50.01 21.97 -9.18
CA GLY A 264 -51.47 22.02 -9.00
C GLY A 264 -52.07 23.43 -8.92
N HIS A 265 -51.54 24.40 -9.68
CA HIS A 265 -52.19 25.68 -9.98
C HIS A 265 -52.08 26.00 -11.47
#